data_AF-A0A3M2AVE8-F1
#
_entry.id   AF-A0A3M2AVE8-F1
#
_cell.length_a   1.000
_cell.length_b   1.000
_cell.length_c   1.000
_cell.angle_alpha   90.00
_cell.angle_beta   90.00
_cell.angle_gamma   90.00
#
_symmetry.space_group_name_H-M   'P 1'
#
loop_
_entity.id
_entity.type
_entity.pdbx_description
1 polymer ?
#
loop_
_entity_poly.entity_id
_entity_poly.type
_entity_poly.pdbx_seq_one_letter_code
_entity_poly.pdbx_strand_id
1 'polypeptide(L)'
;MRLLLLPLLLLLAPSPLSAAPQDPGEFSRLAQDQARLARQVRRLEQLLTTLADRAEEEGEAAKVELLRSARERLSGLDGRGDLADAIEAVARSLAEMRSGEALEAQAELIEQLQALLDFLLQERIERQLESLLEQARNRADRIQEMARRQRELLAELERLEARAAPEDRADPAAGAKERSGSEEETGKDEQAGSEERSGSEERSGSEERTGSEEQAGSDDQAGTEEAPPAGERGEPTADAAELAERQQALREQIERMLGEDQAGPAEQDLDQAAESSRRAEQELQRRRLDQARERMEETLDALERARDQAEQDRRRAENREQLEELIDLLSSAQGLLARHREVAEPLAEFVAGQGGKRPSRRDHARLRAWSEAEQAIADDSAELQLAVDLRGSEVFSFLLRLLADDHARLARDLGPRRYRAGADQERLAADLAGRWQELIEAIQTEMERVRRRLEQPDQPQTGGGGDQEQQEQPLVGFAEEVQLLKRVQADLRDELDRFARRRRALAEAGLEPDEDDLAELERLVERQAELRRIYEAALARLRGEDAAETPKDDA
;
A
#
# COMPACT_ATOMS: atom_id res chain seq x y z
N MET A 1 16.55 -19.23 7.48
CA MET A 1 17.46 -18.07 7.44
C MET A 1 17.53 -17.28 8.75
N ARG A 2 16.40 -16.89 9.39
CA ARG A 2 16.42 -16.18 10.69
C ARG A 2 17.29 -16.85 11.78
N LEU A 3 17.27 -18.18 11.88
CA LEU A 3 18.12 -18.95 12.83
C LEU A 3 19.62 -19.01 12.45
N LEU A 4 20.00 -18.65 11.23
CA LEU A 4 21.40 -18.65 10.75
C LEU A 4 22.03 -17.25 10.78
N LEU A 5 21.23 -16.18 10.61
CA LEU A 5 21.71 -14.79 10.54
C LEU A 5 21.75 -14.07 11.90
N LEU A 6 20.83 -14.38 12.83
CA LEU A 6 20.84 -13.83 14.19
C LEU A 6 22.18 -14.04 14.95
N PRO A 7 22.81 -15.24 14.93
CA PRO A 7 24.12 -15.41 15.56
C PRO A 7 25.24 -14.68 14.82
N LEU A 8 25.07 -14.36 13.54
CA LEU A 8 26.04 -13.59 12.75
C LEU A 8 26.06 -12.12 13.22
N LEU A 9 24.88 -11.52 13.44
CA LEU A 9 24.71 -10.16 13.94
C LEU A 9 25.10 -10.02 15.43
N LEU A 10 24.85 -11.05 16.25
CA LEU A 10 25.27 -11.09 17.66
C LEU A 10 26.79 -11.17 17.84
N LEU A 11 27.54 -11.64 16.83
CA LEU A 11 29.00 -11.61 16.82
C LEU A 11 29.57 -10.26 16.33
N LEU A 12 28.76 -9.42 15.68
CA LEU A 12 29.12 -8.06 15.24
C LEU A 12 28.56 -6.95 16.13
N ALA A 13 27.75 -7.27 17.15
CA ALA A 13 27.24 -6.27 18.06
C ALA A 13 28.42 -5.51 18.69
N PRO A 14 28.47 -4.16 18.59
CA PRO A 14 29.53 -3.39 19.19
C PRO A 14 29.48 -3.64 20.69
N SER A 15 30.52 -4.28 21.23
CA SER A 15 30.84 -4.09 22.64
C SER A 15 30.88 -2.59 22.90
N PRO A 16 30.30 -2.09 24.01
CA PRO A 16 30.18 -0.66 24.23
C PRO A 16 31.54 0.00 24.01
N LEU A 17 31.54 1.01 23.12
CA LEU A 17 32.62 1.96 22.87
C LEU A 17 33.31 2.35 24.19
N SER A 18 34.35 1.62 24.57
CA SER A 18 35.25 2.02 25.64
C SER A 18 36.54 1.21 25.53
N ALA A 19 37.55 1.89 24.98
CA ALA A 19 38.93 1.46 24.75
C ALA A 19 39.17 0.58 23.52
N ALA A 20 39.99 1.09 22.60
CA ALA A 20 40.70 0.27 21.62
C ALA A 20 41.36 -0.92 22.35
N PRO A 21 41.39 -2.14 21.77
CA PRO A 21 42.03 -3.28 22.43
C PRO A 21 43.46 -2.88 22.79
N GLN A 22 43.81 -2.93 24.07
CA GLN A 22 45.14 -2.54 24.55
C GLN A 22 46.06 -3.76 24.65
N ASP A 23 45.50 -4.97 24.56
CA ASP A 23 46.21 -6.23 24.68
C ASP A 23 46.37 -6.91 23.30
N PRO A 24 47.61 -7.21 22.87
CA PRO A 24 47.90 -8.07 21.71
C PRO A 24 47.06 -9.37 21.66
N GLY A 25 46.68 -9.93 22.81
CA GLY A 25 45.84 -11.12 22.90
C GLY A 25 44.39 -10.90 22.43
N GLU A 26 43.84 -9.70 22.59
CA GLU A 26 42.48 -9.36 22.15
C GLU A 26 42.40 -9.20 20.64
N PHE A 27 43.41 -8.56 20.01
CA PHE A 27 43.51 -8.45 18.55
C PHE A 27 43.59 -9.82 17.86
N SER A 28 44.34 -10.76 18.45
CA SER A 28 44.47 -12.10 17.89
C SER A 28 43.15 -12.89 17.96
N ARG A 29 42.36 -12.70 19.03
CA ARG A 29 41.02 -13.29 19.13
C ARG A 29 40.06 -12.67 18.13
N LEU A 30 40.02 -11.33 18.04
CA LEU A 30 39.17 -10.61 17.10
C LEU A 30 39.48 -11.00 15.65
N ALA A 31 40.76 -11.11 15.29
CA ALA A 31 41.19 -11.57 13.97
C ALA A 31 40.72 -13.02 13.67
N GLN A 32 40.77 -13.92 14.66
CA GLN A 32 40.27 -15.29 14.51
C GLN A 32 38.75 -15.33 14.33
N ASP A 33 38.02 -14.49 15.04
CA ASP A 33 36.56 -14.36 14.93
C ASP A 33 36.16 -13.78 13.56
N GLN A 34 36.84 -12.74 13.07
CA GLN A 34 36.64 -12.21 11.73
C GLN A 34 36.98 -13.24 10.64
N ALA A 35 38.07 -14.00 10.78
CA ALA A 35 38.39 -15.09 9.85
C ALA A 35 37.36 -16.23 9.88
N ARG A 36 36.72 -16.47 11.03
CA ARG A 36 35.60 -17.43 11.16
C ARG A 36 34.35 -16.90 10.46
N LEU A 37 34.07 -15.61 10.60
CA LEU A 37 32.95 -14.93 9.94
C LEU A 37 33.09 -14.99 8.41
N ALA A 38 34.26 -14.69 7.85
CA ALA A 38 34.52 -14.80 6.41
C ALA A 38 34.20 -16.20 5.86
N ARG A 39 34.57 -17.25 6.60
CA ARG A 39 34.22 -18.64 6.26
C ARG A 39 32.72 -18.91 6.34
N GLN A 40 32.00 -18.27 7.26
CA GLN A 40 30.54 -18.39 7.34
C GLN A 40 29.87 -17.69 6.16
N VAL A 41 30.37 -16.53 5.73
CA VAL A 41 29.87 -15.81 4.55
C VAL A 41 30.07 -16.64 3.28
N ARG A 42 31.26 -17.22 3.04
CA ARG A 42 31.48 -18.12 1.89
C ARG A 42 30.56 -19.35 1.91
N ARG A 43 30.26 -19.89 3.10
CA ARG A 43 29.29 -20.99 3.24
C ARG A 43 27.86 -20.53 2.93
N LEU A 44 27.49 -19.32 3.34
CA LEU A 44 26.19 -18.73 3.03
C LEU A 44 26.05 -18.56 1.51
N GLU A 45 27.07 -18.03 0.84
CA GLU A 45 27.10 -17.87 -0.61
C GLU A 45 26.91 -19.20 -1.36
N GLN A 46 27.60 -20.25 -0.90
CA GLN A 46 27.44 -21.62 -1.42
C GLN A 46 26.01 -22.14 -1.19
N LEU A 47 25.44 -21.92 0.00
CA LEU A 47 24.06 -22.30 0.31
C LEU A 47 23.06 -21.55 -0.56
N LEU A 48 23.23 -20.25 -0.78
CA LEU A 48 22.37 -19.45 -1.65
C LEU A 48 22.43 -19.98 -3.09
N THR A 49 23.59 -20.39 -3.57
CA THR A 49 23.75 -21.02 -4.89
C THR A 49 22.99 -22.35 -4.95
N THR A 50 23.19 -23.24 -3.98
CA THR A 50 22.47 -24.53 -3.96
C THR A 50 20.96 -24.35 -3.83
N LEU A 51 20.51 -23.36 -3.07
CA LEU A 51 19.08 -23.04 -2.95
C LEU A 51 18.51 -22.42 -4.23
N ALA A 52 19.31 -21.64 -4.95
CA ALA A 52 18.90 -21.06 -6.24
C ALA A 52 18.75 -22.15 -7.29
N ASP A 53 19.72 -23.06 -7.39
CA ASP A 53 19.67 -24.20 -8.32
C ASP A 53 18.43 -25.08 -8.03
N ARG A 54 18.16 -25.35 -6.75
CA ARG A 54 16.97 -26.09 -6.34
C ARG A 54 15.66 -25.35 -6.63
N ALA A 55 15.61 -24.04 -6.39
CA ALA A 55 14.44 -23.23 -6.71
C ALA A 55 14.18 -23.19 -8.22
N GLU A 56 15.23 -23.25 -9.04
CA GLU A 56 15.15 -23.33 -10.51
C GLU A 56 14.59 -24.68 -10.96
N GLU A 57 14.98 -25.79 -10.31
CA GLU A 57 14.39 -27.11 -10.50
C GLU A 57 12.92 -27.19 -10.07
N GLU A 58 12.55 -26.47 -9.02
CA GLU A 58 11.18 -26.39 -8.49
C GLU A 58 10.29 -25.38 -9.28
N GLY A 59 10.87 -24.64 -10.24
CA GLY A 59 10.15 -23.64 -11.05
C GLY A 59 9.82 -22.34 -10.32
N GLU A 60 10.43 -22.08 -9.16
CA GLU A 60 10.20 -20.90 -8.32
C GLU A 60 11.06 -19.71 -8.80
N ALA A 61 10.76 -19.18 -9.99
CA ALA A 61 11.55 -18.14 -10.66
C ALA A 61 11.86 -16.91 -9.78
N ALA A 62 10.88 -16.43 -9.01
CA ALA A 62 11.06 -15.31 -8.09
C ALA A 62 12.10 -15.61 -6.99
N LYS A 63 12.10 -16.83 -6.43
CA LYS A 63 13.06 -17.23 -5.40
C LYS A 63 14.46 -17.35 -5.98
N VAL A 64 14.58 -17.83 -7.22
CA VAL A 64 15.86 -17.85 -7.95
C VAL A 64 16.43 -16.43 -8.08
N GLU A 65 15.61 -15.47 -8.48
CA GLU A 65 16.01 -14.07 -8.64
C GLU A 65 16.44 -13.43 -7.32
N LEU A 66 15.69 -13.65 -6.24
CA LEU A 66 16.06 -13.15 -4.90
C LEU A 66 17.37 -13.76 -4.40
N LEU A 67 17.56 -15.07 -4.58
CA LEU A 67 18.78 -15.75 -4.15
C LEU A 67 19.99 -15.33 -5.00
N ARG A 68 19.82 -15.09 -6.30
CA ARG A 68 20.86 -14.55 -7.18
C ARG A 68 21.20 -13.10 -6.81
N SER A 69 20.20 -12.25 -6.56
CA SER A 69 20.41 -10.86 -6.14
C SER A 69 21.09 -10.75 -4.78
N ALA A 70 20.70 -11.60 -3.82
CA ALA A 70 21.38 -11.70 -2.53
C ALA A 70 22.84 -12.17 -2.67
N ARG A 71 23.12 -13.07 -3.62
CA ARG A 71 24.48 -13.49 -3.94
C ARG A 71 25.27 -12.38 -4.64
N GLU A 72 24.67 -11.66 -5.57
CA GLU A 72 25.31 -10.52 -6.22
C GLU A 72 25.70 -9.45 -5.20
N ARG A 73 24.81 -9.12 -4.27
CA ARG A 73 25.12 -8.21 -3.15
C ARG A 73 26.22 -8.74 -2.20
N LEU A 74 26.39 -10.06 -2.07
CA LEU A 74 27.50 -10.67 -1.34
C LEU A 74 28.83 -10.64 -2.12
N SER A 75 28.77 -10.77 -3.44
CA SER A 75 29.93 -10.93 -4.33
C SER A 75 30.36 -9.64 -5.03
N GLY A 76 29.54 -8.59 -4.98
CA GLY A 76 29.79 -7.32 -5.64
C GLY A 76 28.92 -6.20 -5.10
N LEU A 77 29.55 -5.30 -4.35
CA LEU A 77 29.06 -3.93 -4.16
C LEU A 77 30.16 -2.98 -4.62
N ASP A 78 29.84 -2.12 -5.59
CA ASP A 78 30.62 -0.95 -6.03
C ASP A 78 32.10 -1.18 -6.38
N GLY A 79 32.44 -2.30 -7.01
CA GLY A 79 33.79 -2.54 -7.53
C GLY A 79 34.87 -2.74 -6.46
N ARG A 80 34.49 -3.04 -5.20
CA ARG A 80 35.43 -3.18 -4.06
C ARG A 80 35.72 -4.63 -3.62
N GLY A 81 35.09 -5.64 -4.22
CA GLY A 81 35.40 -7.07 -4.01
C GLY A 81 34.36 -7.84 -3.21
N ASP A 82 34.60 -9.15 -3.02
CA ASP A 82 33.75 -10.09 -2.28
C ASP A 82 33.70 -9.74 -0.78
N LEU A 83 32.51 -9.74 -0.17
CA LEU A 83 32.31 -9.46 1.26
C LEU A 83 33.16 -10.39 2.15
N ALA A 84 33.33 -11.65 1.77
CA ALA A 84 34.20 -12.57 2.49
C ALA A 84 35.67 -12.15 2.43
N ASP A 85 36.10 -11.60 1.29
CA ASP A 85 37.46 -11.09 1.11
C ASP A 85 37.68 -9.79 1.90
N ALA A 86 36.66 -8.93 1.99
CA ALA A 86 36.66 -7.73 2.84
C ALA A 86 36.80 -8.10 4.34
N ILE A 87 36.03 -9.09 4.82
CA ILE A 87 36.15 -9.59 6.20
C ILE A 87 37.53 -10.20 6.46
N GLU A 88 38.07 -10.92 5.47
CA GLU A 88 39.40 -11.51 5.57
C GLU A 88 40.51 -10.44 5.59
N ALA A 89 40.30 -9.30 4.91
CA ALA A 89 41.17 -8.14 4.97
C ALA A 89 41.12 -7.45 6.34
N VAL A 90 39.94 -7.33 6.97
CA VAL A 90 39.80 -6.86 8.37
C VAL A 90 40.52 -7.80 9.33
N ALA A 91 40.34 -9.12 9.17
CA ALA A 91 41.02 -10.12 9.98
C ALA A 91 42.56 -10.01 9.89
N ARG A 92 43.09 -9.78 8.67
CA ARG A 92 44.53 -9.54 8.45
C ARG A 92 44.99 -8.25 9.11
N SER A 93 44.24 -7.16 8.95
CA SER A 93 44.57 -5.86 9.55
C SER A 93 44.58 -5.90 11.08
N LEU A 94 43.64 -6.62 11.70
CA LEU A 94 43.62 -6.89 13.14
C LEU A 94 44.81 -7.76 13.58
N ALA A 95 45.17 -8.79 12.81
CA ALA A 95 46.33 -9.63 13.10
C ALA A 95 47.66 -8.85 13.00
N GLU A 96 47.72 -7.84 12.13
CA GLU A 96 48.84 -6.89 11.99
C GLU A 96 48.80 -5.72 12.99
N MET A 97 47.84 -5.70 13.92
CA MET A 97 47.63 -4.63 14.92
C MET A 97 47.34 -3.24 14.30
N ARG A 98 46.77 -3.19 13.09
CA ARG A 98 46.32 -1.95 12.43
C ARG A 98 44.88 -1.64 12.82
N SER A 99 44.68 -1.19 14.05
CA SER A 99 43.35 -1.00 14.64
C SER A 99 42.50 0.08 13.94
N GLY A 100 43.10 1.14 13.40
CA GLY A 100 42.37 2.21 12.71
C GLY A 100 41.73 1.72 11.40
N GLU A 101 42.53 1.15 10.50
CA GLU A 101 42.06 0.58 9.23
C GLU A 101 41.04 -0.55 9.45
N ALA A 102 41.24 -1.37 10.49
CA ALA A 102 40.32 -2.45 10.81
C ALA A 102 38.96 -1.96 11.34
N LEU A 103 38.91 -0.87 12.11
CA LEU A 103 37.67 -0.33 12.66
C LEU A 103 36.84 0.38 11.59
N GLU A 104 37.48 1.15 10.71
CA GLU A 104 36.81 1.79 9.56
C GLU A 104 36.22 0.72 8.64
N ALA A 105 37.01 -0.27 8.25
CA ALA A 105 36.53 -1.37 7.41
C ALA A 105 35.46 -2.25 8.11
N GLN A 106 35.49 -2.38 9.44
CA GLN A 106 34.45 -3.08 10.20
C GLN A 106 33.12 -2.31 10.23
N ALA A 107 33.15 -0.99 10.33
CA ALA A 107 31.94 -0.16 10.29
C ALA A 107 31.23 -0.28 8.93
N GLU A 108 31.99 -0.17 7.84
CA GLU A 108 31.46 -0.37 6.48
C GLU A 108 30.87 -1.79 6.29
N LEU A 109 31.50 -2.80 6.89
CA LEU A 109 31.03 -4.19 6.85
C LEU A 109 29.71 -4.41 7.59
N ILE A 110 29.48 -3.70 8.70
CA ILE A 110 28.22 -3.76 9.45
C ILE A 110 27.08 -3.19 8.61
N GLU A 111 27.29 -2.03 7.98
CA GLU A 111 26.29 -1.40 7.10
C GLU A 111 25.92 -2.33 5.93
N GLN A 112 26.91 -2.98 5.31
CA GLN A 112 26.69 -3.90 4.19
C GLN A 112 25.88 -5.16 4.61
N LEU A 113 26.20 -5.73 5.78
CA LEU A 113 25.46 -6.89 6.30
C LEU A 113 24.03 -6.53 6.71
N GLN A 114 23.82 -5.33 7.23
CA GLN A 114 22.49 -4.79 7.53
C GLN A 114 21.68 -4.61 6.23
N ALA A 115 22.23 -3.94 5.22
CA ALA A 115 21.57 -3.74 3.94
C ALA A 115 21.18 -5.07 3.26
N LEU A 116 22.01 -6.10 3.35
CA LEU A 116 21.69 -7.43 2.82
C LEU A 116 20.56 -8.12 3.62
N LEU A 117 20.57 -8.00 4.95
CA LEU A 117 19.54 -8.57 5.79
C LEU A 117 18.19 -7.89 5.55
N ASP A 118 18.20 -6.56 5.46
CA ASP A 118 17.00 -5.76 5.20
C ASP A 118 16.42 -6.13 3.83
N PHE A 119 17.24 -6.19 2.79
CA PHE A 119 16.84 -6.66 1.46
C PHE A 119 16.15 -8.04 1.50
N LEU A 120 16.76 -9.02 2.17
CA LEU A 120 16.22 -10.38 2.26
C LEU A 120 14.92 -10.49 3.09
N LEU A 121 14.75 -9.61 4.08
CA LEU A 121 13.54 -9.59 4.89
C LEU A 121 12.41 -8.83 4.19
N GLN A 122 12.72 -7.67 3.63
CA GLN A 122 11.80 -6.78 2.93
C GLN A 122 11.21 -7.45 1.70
N GLU A 123 12.06 -7.97 0.81
CA GLU A 123 11.59 -8.56 -0.45
C GLU A 123 10.79 -9.86 -0.24
N ARG A 124 11.03 -10.55 0.87
CA ARG A 124 10.18 -11.69 1.26
C ARG A 124 8.81 -11.22 1.75
N ILE A 125 8.77 -10.18 2.58
CA ILE A 125 7.53 -9.65 3.15
C ILE A 125 6.67 -9.05 2.03
N GLU A 126 7.24 -8.19 1.20
CA GLU A 126 6.58 -7.56 0.06
C GLU A 126 5.94 -8.59 -0.87
N ARG A 127 6.69 -9.60 -1.32
CA ARG A 127 6.14 -10.65 -2.21
C ARG A 127 5.08 -11.52 -1.55
N GLN A 128 5.23 -11.81 -0.26
CA GLN A 128 4.20 -12.53 0.46
C GLN A 128 2.93 -11.70 0.57
N LEU A 129 3.05 -10.39 0.76
CA LEU A 129 1.94 -9.47 0.87
C LEU A 129 1.25 -9.22 -0.48
N GLU A 130 2.01 -9.02 -1.54
CA GLU A 130 1.54 -8.90 -2.93
C GLU A 130 0.79 -10.15 -3.37
N SER A 131 1.33 -11.34 -3.09
CA SER A 131 0.65 -12.61 -3.38
C SER A 131 -0.66 -12.75 -2.60
N LEU A 132 -0.71 -12.33 -1.34
CA LEU A 132 -1.93 -12.37 -0.53
C LEU A 132 -2.98 -11.38 -1.04
N LEU A 133 -2.57 -10.19 -1.46
CA LEU A 133 -3.43 -9.19 -2.09
C LEU A 133 -4.03 -9.70 -3.39
N GLU A 134 -3.19 -10.25 -4.27
CA GLU A 134 -3.64 -10.80 -5.54
C GLU A 134 -4.63 -11.95 -5.32
N GLN A 135 -4.35 -12.84 -4.36
CA GLN A 135 -5.27 -13.90 -3.98
C GLN A 135 -6.60 -13.35 -3.43
N ALA A 136 -6.56 -12.34 -2.57
CA ALA A 136 -7.77 -11.74 -2.00
C ALA A 136 -8.62 -11.01 -3.06
N ARG A 137 -7.97 -10.27 -3.98
CA ARG A 137 -8.61 -9.61 -5.13
C ARG A 137 -9.27 -10.64 -6.05
N ASN A 138 -8.50 -11.62 -6.51
CA ASN A 138 -9.00 -12.69 -7.38
C ASN A 138 -10.16 -13.46 -6.75
N ARG A 139 -10.13 -13.69 -5.44
CA ARG A 139 -11.23 -14.32 -4.71
C ARG A 139 -12.49 -13.45 -4.75
N ALA A 140 -12.39 -12.18 -4.36
CA ALA A 140 -13.52 -11.26 -4.34
C ALA A 140 -14.17 -11.13 -5.73
N ASP A 141 -13.37 -10.94 -6.78
CA ASP A 141 -13.86 -10.80 -8.15
C ASP A 141 -14.59 -12.04 -8.65
N ARG A 142 -14.04 -13.23 -8.38
CA ARG A 142 -14.69 -14.50 -8.78
C ARG A 142 -16.01 -14.71 -8.03
N ILE A 143 -16.08 -14.41 -6.73
CA ILE A 143 -17.32 -14.53 -5.96
C ILE A 143 -18.37 -13.53 -6.48
N GLN A 144 -17.96 -12.30 -6.79
CA GLN A 144 -18.83 -11.29 -7.39
C GLN A 144 -19.38 -11.75 -8.74
N GLU A 145 -18.55 -12.37 -9.59
CA GLU A 145 -18.99 -12.92 -10.87
C GLU A 145 -19.98 -14.08 -10.68
N MET A 146 -19.75 -14.97 -9.72
CA MET A 146 -20.69 -16.05 -9.38
C MET A 146 -22.03 -15.50 -8.87
N ALA A 147 -22.01 -14.50 -7.98
CA ALA A 147 -23.23 -13.84 -7.48
C ALA A 147 -24.00 -13.18 -8.64
N ARG A 148 -23.30 -12.51 -9.56
CA ARG A 148 -23.91 -11.93 -10.76
C ARG A 148 -24.58 -13.00 -11.63
N ARG A 149 -23.89 -14.11 -11.90
CA ARG A 149 -24.47 -15.24 -12.67
C ARG A 149 -25.70 -15.82 -11.98
N GLN A 150 -25.69 -15.95 -10.66
CA GLN A 150 -26.84 -16.42 -9.89
C GLN A 150 -28.05 -15.48 -10.03
N ARG A 151 -27.84 -14.15 -10.01
CA ARG A 151 -28.92 -13.16 -10.28
C ARG A 151 -29.47 -13.28 -11.70
N GLU A 152 -28.59 -13.52 -12.68
CA GLU A 152 -29.01 -13.74 -14.07
C GLU A 152 -29.88 -15.01 -14.19
N LEU A 153 -29.51 -16.11 -13.52
CA LEU A 153 -30.30 -17.34 -13.51
C LEU A 153 -31.66 -17.16 -12.81
N LEU A 154 -31.71 -16.43 -11.69
CA LEU A 154 -32.98 -16.08 -11.02
C LEU A 154 -33.90 -15.29 -11.95
N ALA A 155 -33.38 -14.29 -12.66
CA ALA A 155 -34.16 -13.50 -13.61
C ALA A 155 -34.65 -14.33 -14.81
N GLU A 156 -33.88 -15.34 -15.25
CA GLU A 156 -34.33 -16.29 -16.27
C GLU A 156 -35.42 -17.22 -15.75
N LEU A 157 -35.31 -17.73 -14.52
CA LEU A 157 -36.34 -18.56 -13.90
C LEU A 157 -37.67 -17.78 -13.76
N GLU A 158 -37.63 -16.52 -13.31
CA GLU A 158 -38.82 -15.67 -13.22
C GLU A 158 -39.52 -15.48 -14.56
N ARG A 159 -38.75 -15.37 -15.66
CA ARG A 159 -39.31 -15.31 -17.02
C ARG A 159 -39.97 -16.62 -17.42
N LEU A 160 -39.43 -17.76 -17.00
CA LEU A 160 -40.03 -19.08 -17.25
C LEU A 160 -41.32 -19.26 -16.45
N GLU A 161 -41.33 -18.88 -15.18
CA GLU A 161 -42.53 -18.88 -14.34
C GLU A 161 -43.62 -17.99 -14.95
N ALA A 162 -43.27 -16.79 -15.41
CA ALA A 162 -44.21 -15.88 -16.07
C ALA A 162 -44.78 -16.42 -17.39
N ARG A 163 -44.00 -17.22 -18.15
CA ARG A 163 -44.47 -17.91 -19.37
C ARG A 163 -45.33 -19.13 -19.07
N ALA A 164 -45.07 -19.80 -17.95
CA ALA A 164 -45.78 -21.00 -17.52
C ALA A 164 -47.10 -20.69 -16.78
N ALA A 165 -47.25 -19.46 -16.27
CA ALA A 165 -48.48 -19.00 -15.66
C ALA A 165 -49.64 -19.09 -16.67
N PRO A 166 -50.76 -19.77 -16.33
CA PRO A 166 -51.90 -19.87 -17.23
C PRO A 166 -52.49 -18.47 -17.47
N GLU A 167 -52.69 -18.12 -18.74
CA GLU A 167 -53.54 -17.00 -19.17
C GLU A 167 -55.00 -17.26 -18.76
N ASP A 168 -55.31 -17.19 -17.47
CA ASP A 168 -56.69 -17.34 -16.96
C ASP A 168 -57.10 -16.14 -16.09
N ARG A 169 -56.58 -14.95 -16.45
CA ARG A 169 -57.13 -13.65 -16.05
C ARG A 169 -56.99 -12.60 -17.15
N ALA A 170 -57.60 -12.83 -18.31
CA ALA A 170 -57.96 -11.75 -19.23
C ALA A 170 -59.14 -12.16 -20.11
N ASP A 171 -60.35 -11.85 -19.66
CA ASP A 171 -61.50 -11.69 -20.57
C ASP A 171 -61.15 -10.60 -21.61
N PRO A 172 -61.30 -10.86 -22.92
CA PRO A 172 -61.12 -9.84 -23.94
C PRO A 172 -62.43 -9.08 -24.12
N ALA A 173 -62.51 -7.87 -23.57
CA ALA A 173 -63.54 -6.92 -23.94
C ALA A 173 -62.94 -5.55 -24.27
N ALA A 174 -62.92 -5.27 -25.58
CA ALA A 174 -63.02 -3.96 -26.22
C ALA A 174 -61.80 -3.01 -26.21
N GLY A 175 -60.95 -3.17 -27.23
CA GLY A 175 -60.59 -2.14 -28.23
C GLY A 175 -60.31 -0.69 -27.80
N ALA A 176 -59.10 -0.21 -28.07
CA ALA A 176 -58.82 0.72 -29.19
C ALA A 176 -57.47 1.47 -29.04
N LYS A 177 -56.70 1.40 -30.13
CA LYS A 177 -55.78 2.42 -30.69
C LYS A 177 -54.41 2.66 -30.05
N GLU A 178 -53.42 2.22 -30.83
CA GLU A 178 -52.10 2.83 -31.01
C GLU A 178 -52.09 4.36 -30.95
N ARG A 179 -51.11 4.93 -30.24
CA ARG A 179 -50.23 6.01 -30.74
C ARG A 179 -49.05 6.25 -29.80
N SER A 180 -47.86 5.89 -30.31
CA SER A 180 -46.61 6.68 -30.34
C SER A 180 -46.42 7.83 -29.32
N GLY A 181 -45.25 7.82 -28.67
CA GLY A 181 -44.44 9.03 -28.48
C GLY A 181 -43.97 9.35 -27.07
N SER A 182 -42.65 9.18 -26.86
CA SER A 182 -41.71 10.13 -26.23
C SER A 182 -41.89 10.64 -24.79
N GLU A 183 -40.77 10.50 -24.07
CA GLU A 183 -40.11 11.51 -23.21
C GLU A 183 -40.46 11.61 -21.71
N GLU A 184 -39.39 11.34 -20.95
CA GLU A 184 -38.79 12.19 -19.90
C GLU A 184 -39.43 12.33 -18.52
N GLU A 185 -38.58 11.94 -17.56
CA GLU A 185 -38.16 12.71 -16.40
C GLU A 185 -39.12 13.00 -15.24
N THR A 186 -38.65 12.48 -14.10
CA THR A 186 -38.45 13.19 -12.83
C THR A 186 -39.64 13.37 -11.88
N GLY A 187 -39.44 12.79 -10.70
CA GLY A 187 -39.48 13.55 -9.47
C GLY A 187 -40.75 13.41 -8.65
N LYS A 188 -40.67 12.63 -7.57
CA LYS A 188 -40.31 13.15 -6.24
C LYS A 188 -40.72 12.14 -5.17
N ASP A 189 -39.73 11.73 -4.39
CA ASP A 189 -39.92 11.19 -3.05
C ASP A 189 -40.50 12.29 -2.14
N GLU A 190 -41.55 11.93 -1.39
CA GLU A 190 -41.87 12.54 -0.12
C GLU A 190 -42.02 11.43 0.93
N GLN A 191 -40.98 11.33 1.75
CA GLN A 191 -41.07 11.61 3.19
C GLN A 191 -41.57 10.51 4.16
N ALA A 192 -40.77 10.40 5.23
CA ALA A 192 -41.05 9.83 6.57
C ALA A 192 -40.99 8.29 6.67
N GLY A 193 -40.25 7.67 7.59
CA GLY A 193 -39.66 8.16 8.84
C GLY A 193 -40.19 7.32 10.00
N SER A 194 -39.35 6.48 10.60
CA SER A 194 -39.44 5.91 11.96
C SER A 194 -38.37 4.84 12.08
N GLU A 195 -37.30 5.03 12.87
CA GLU A 195 -37.24 4.61 14.28
C GLU A 195 -37.78 3.18 14.49
N GLU A 196 -36.91 2.22 14.86
CA GLU A 196 -36.94 1.37 16.08
C GLU A 196 -35.59 0.59 16.13
N ARG A 197 -34.70 0.74 17.12
CA ARG A 197 -34.70 0.26 18.52
C ARG A 197 -34.72 -1.26 18.71
N SER A 198 -33.62 -1.73 19.35
CA SER A 198 -33.46 -2.91 20.23
C SER A 198 -33.75 -4.28 19.62
N GLY A 199 -32.97 -5.34 19.86
CA GLY A 199 -32.11 -5.65 20.99
C GLY A 199 -32.25 -7.16 21.25
N SER A 200 -31.40 -7.68 22.16
CA SER A 200 -31.32 -9.07 22.68
C SER A 200 -30.87 -10.14 21.68
N GLU A 201 -29.66 -10.69 21.80
CA GLU A 201 -29.19 -11.63 22.85
C GLU A 201 -30.15 -12.81 23.06
N GLU A 202 -29.71 -14.01 22.70
CA GLU A 202 -29.49 -15.19 23.57
C GLU A 202 -29.14 -16.41 22.68
N ARG A 203 -27.94 -16.96 22.78
CA ARG A 203 -27.51 -18.04 23.71
C ARG A 203 -28.06 -19.44 23.38
N SER A 204 -27.10 -20.35 23.25
CA SER A 204 -27.03 -21.65 23.94
C SER A 204 -27.63 -22.89 23.27
N GLY A 205 -26.73 -23.84 22.99
CA GLY A 205 -26.88 -25.25 23.38
C GLY A 205 -27.01 -26.21 22.20
N SER A 206 -25.92 -26.84 21.73
CA SER A 206 -25.40 -28.14 22.21
C SER A 206 -26.41 -29.29 22.10
N GLU A 207 -26.21 -30.23 21.17
CA GLU A 207 -25.56 -31.51 21.47
C GLU A 207 -25.48 -32.42 20.23
N GLU A 208 -24.40 -33.20 20.22
CA GLU A 208 -24.05 -34.29 19.33
C GLU A 208 -25.09 -35.42 19.35
N ARG A 209 -25.25 -36.16 18.23
CA ARG A 209 -24.86 -37.58 18.13
C ARG A 209 -25.34 -38.29 16.86
N THR A 210 -24.34 -38.94 16.24
CA THR A 210 -24.33 -40.30 15.66
C THR A 210 -25.29 -40.69 14.52
N GLY A 211 -24.66 -41.09 13.40
CA GLY A 211 -24.57 -42.52 13.08
C GLY A 211 -25.41 -43.06 11.93
N SER A 212 -24.70 -43.39 10.84
CA SER A 212 -24.86 -44.55 9.96
C SER A 212 -26.11 -44.73 9.08
N GLU A 213 -25.81 -44.78 7.77
CA GLU A 213 -26.30 -45.71 6.74
C GLU A 213 -27.55 -46.54 7.04
N GLU A 214 -28.55 -46.47 6.15
CA GLU A 214 -28.98 -47.68 5.44
C GLU A 214 -29.77 -47.37 4.17
N GLN A 215 -29.50 -48.24 3.21
CA GLN A 215 -29.96 -48.33 1.84
C GLN A 215 -31.23 -49.18 1.81
N ALA A 216 -32.33 -48.66 1.25
CA ALA A 216 -33.47 -49.48 0.85
C ALA A 216 -34.19 -48.83 -0.33
N GLY A 217 -34.21 -49.53 -1.46
CA GLY A 217 -35.02 -49.17 -2.61
C GLY A 217 -36.49 -49.55 -2.40
N SER A 218 -37.36 -48.88 -3.14
CA SER A 218 -38.57 -49.52 -3.65
C SER A 218 -38.86 -48.98 -5.05
N ASP A 219 -38.93 -49.92 -5.99
CA ASP A 219 -39.67 -49.77 -7.23
C ASP A 219 -41.13 -49.39 -6.92
N ASP A 220 -41.68 -48.44 -7.66
CA ASP A 220 -43.09 -48.48 -8.03
C ASP A 220 -43.26 -47.79 -9.40
N GLN A 221 -43.42 -48.63 -10.42
CA GLN A 221 -43.99 -48.28 -11.72
C GLN A 221 -45.52 -48.26 -11.59
N ALA A 222 -46.17 -47.14 -11.94
CA ALA A 222 -47.39 -47.11 -12.75
C ALA A 222 -47.90 -45.67 -12.90
N GLY A 223 -48.03 -45.22 -14.15
CA GLY A 223 -48.62 -43.93 -14.47
C GLY A 223 -48.35 -43.46 -15.90
N THR A 224 -48.64 -44.32 -16.89
CA THR A 224 -48.79 -43.90 -18.28
C THR A 224 -50.08 -43.08 -18.42
N GLU A 225 -49.94 -41.77 -18.63
CA GLU A 225 -50.98 -40.99 -19.29
C GLU A 225 -50.41 -40.36 -20.57
N GLU A 226 -51.04 -40.79 -21.68
CA GLU A 226 -50.85 -40.34 -23.04
C GLU A 226 -51.20 -38.85 -23.19
N ALA A 227 -50.36 -38.13 -23.94
CA ALA A 227 -50.48 -36.73 -24.29
C ALA A 227 -51.70 -36.40 -25.17
N PRO A 228 -52.19 -35.14 -25.19
CA PRO A 228 -52.80 -34.56 -26.38
C PRO A 228 -51.75 -33.82 -27.25
N PRO A 229 -52.05 -33.56 -28.54
CA PRO A 229 -51.05 -33.47 -29.58
C PRO A 229 -50.41 -32.09 -29.75
N ALA A 230 -49.25 -32.12 -30.38
CA ALA A 230 -48.42 -31.01 -30.82
C ALA A 230 -49.22 -29.88 -31.50
N GLY A 231 -49.13 -28.70 -30.91
CA GLY A 231 -49.36 -27.41 -31.54
C GLY A 231 -48.21 -26.49 -31.14
N GLU A 232 -47.44 -26.04 -32.13
CA GLU A 232 -46.30 -25.12 -32.08
C GLU A 232 -46.33 -24.12 -30.91
N ARG A 233 -45.76 -24.52 -29.77
CA ARG A 233 -45.31 -23.65 -28.67
C ARG A 233 -43.96 -24.20 -28.25
N GLY A 234 -42.90 -23.41 -28.37
CA GLY A 234 -41.56 -23.79 -27.91
C GLY A 234 -41.63 -24.31 -26.48
N GLU A 235 -41.03 -25.48 -26.26
CA GLU A 235 -41.28 -26.35 -25.14
C GLU A 235 -40.75 -25.78 -23.80
N PRO A 236 -41.58 -25.57 -22.76
CA PRO A 236 -41.09 -25.23 -21.42
C PRO A 236 -40.22 -26.34 -20.79
N THR A 237 -40.15 -27.52 -21.42
CA THR A 237 -39.30 -28.65 -20.98
C THR A 237 -37.85 -28.53 -21.40
N ALA A 238 -37.54 -27.83 -22.50
CA ALA A 238 -36.16 -27.58 -22.91
C ALA A 238 -35.54 -26.48 -22.03
N ASP A 239 -36.31 -25.42 -21.77
CA ASP A 239 -35.85 -24.25 -21.02
C ASP A 239 -35.48 -24.57 -19.56
N ALA A 240 -36.27 -25.40 -18.86
CA ALA A 240 -35.96 -25.81 -17.48
C ALA A 240 -34.73 -26.73 -17.37
N ALA A 241 -34.48 -27.56 -18.39
CA ALA A 241 -33.31 -28.42 -18.45
C ALA A 241 -32.04 -27.61 -18.75
N GLU A 242 -32.13 -26.62 -19.63
CA GLU A 242 -31.03 -25.67 -19.89
C GLU A 242 -30.67 -24.86 -18.64
N LEU A 243 -31.67 -24.40 -17.89
CA LEU A 243 -31.46 -23.68 -16.64
C LEU A 243 -30.78 -24.57 -15.57
N ALA A 244 -31.15 -25.85 -15.51
CA ALA A 244 -30.50 -26.83 -14.63
C ALA A 244 -29.02 -27.07 -15.01
N GLU A 245 -28.70 -27.14 -16.30
CA GLU A 245 -27.30 -27.29 -16.78
C GLU A 245 -26.46 -26.05 -16.42
N ARG A 246 -27.00 -24.85 -16.58
CA ARG A 246 -26.32 -23.61 -16.17
C ARG A 246 -26.13 -23.53 -14.64
N GLN A 247 -27.13 -23.98 -13.87
CA GLN A 247 -27.02 -24.07 -12.41
C GLN A 247 -25.92 -25.08 -12.00
N GLN A 248 -25.83 -26.23 -12.67
CA GLN A 248 -24.76 -27.21 -12.47
C GLN A 248 -23.39 -26.60 -12.77
N ALA A 249 -23.25 -25.87 -13.89
CA ALA A 249 -21.99 -25.22 -14.26
C ALA A 249 -21.54 -24.19 -13.21
N LEU A 250 -22.48 -23.43 -12.62
CA LEU A 250 -22.18 -22.51 -11.51
C LEU A 250 -21.76 -23.28 -10.25
N ARG A 251 -22.47 -24.35 -9.89
CA ARG A 251 -22.09 -25.21 -8.77
C ARG A 251 -20.67 -25.76 -8.91
N GLU A 252 -20.32 -26.26 -10.08
CA GLU A 252 -18.96 -26.76 -10.36
C GLU A 252 -17.90 -25.67 -10.26
N GLN A 253 -18.25 -24.40 -10.50
CA GLN A 253 -17.34 -23.27 -10.27
C GLN A 253 -17.15 -22.98 -8.78
N ILE A 254 -18.24 -23.02 -8.00
CA ILE A 254 -18.18 -22.86 -6.54
C ILE A 254 -17.34 -24.00 -5.93
N GLU A 255 -17.60 -25.26 -6.30
CA GLU A 255 -16.84 -26.43 -5.82
C GLU A 255 -15.35 -26.38 -6.23
N ARG A 256 -15.04 -25.88 -7.43
CA ARG A 256 -13.64 -25.65 -7.86
C ARG A 256 -12.96 -24.61 -6.99
N MET A 257 -13.64 -23.51 -6.67
CA MET A 257 -13.09 -22.46 -5.80
C MET A 257 -12.82 -22.97 -4.38
N LEU A 258 -13.70 -23.83 -3.85
CA LEU A 258 -13.51 -24.49 -2.55
C LEU A 258 -12.34 -25.49 -2.55
N GLY A 259 -12.13 -26.20 -3.67
CA GLY A 259 -11.06 -27.20 -3.81
C GLY A 259 -9.67 -26.61 -4.09
N GLU A 260 -9.61 -25.38 -4.60
CA GLU A 260 -8.39 -24.57 -4.52
C GLU A 260 -8.17 -24.23 -3.03
N ASP A 261 -6.95 -24.42 -2.48
CA ASP A 261 -6.52 -24.17 -1.06
C ASP A 261 -6.73 -22.69 -0.58
N GLN A 262 -7.68 -21.99 -1.19
CA GLN A 262 -7.93 -20.58 -1.22
C GLN A 262 -9.37 -20.25 -0.78
N ALA A 263 -10.08 -21.13 -0.08
CA ALA A 263 -11.45 -20.81 0.38
C ALA A 263 -11.47 -19.73 1.49
N GLY A 264 -10.36 -19.54 2.21
CA GLY A 264 -10.17 -18.43 3.14
C GLY A 264 -11.32 -18.28 4.16
N PRO A 265 -11.58 -17.07 4.68
CA PRO A 265 -12.67 -16.82 5.61
C PRO A 265 -14.07 -16.97 4.99
N ALA A 266 -14.18 -17.04 3.66
CA ALA A 266 -15.45 -17.22 2.94
C ALA A 266 -15.84 -18.69 2.71
N GLU A 267 -15.00 -19.65 3.14
CA GLU A 267 -15.17 -21.08 2.92
C GLU A 267 -16.56 -21.59 3.36
N GLN A 268 -16.98 -21.21 4.57
CA GLN A 268 -18.26 -21.66 5.13
C GLN A 268 -19.47 -21.19 4.30
N ASP A 269 -19.45 -19.96 3.80
CA ASP A 269 -20.54 -19.42 2.99
C ASP A 269 -20.50 -19.99 1.56
N LEU A 270 -19.30 -20.25 1.01
CA LEU A 270 -19.15 -20.93 -0.28
C LEU A 270 -19.63 -22.40 -0.21
N ASP A 271 -19.38 -23.11 0.89
CA ASP A 271 -19.93 -24.44 1.12
C ASP A 271 -21.47 -24.42 1.13
N GLN A 272 -22.07 -23.45 1.83
CA GLN A 272 -23.53 -23.26 1.83
C GLN A 272 -24.08 -22.92 0.44
N ALA A 273 -23.36 -22.10 -0.33
CA ALA A 273 -23.71 -21.77 -1.71
C ALA A 273 -23.66 -23.02 -2.61
N ALA A 274 -22.64 -23.87 -2.45
CA ALA A 274 -22.52 -25.12 -3.19
C ALA A 274 -23.67 -26.11 -2.87
N GLU A 275 -24.02 -26.25 -1.59
CA GLU A 275 -25.11 -27.11 -1.15
C GLU A 275 -26.48 -26.64 -1.65
N SER A 276 -26.80 -25.36 -1.50
CA SER A 276 -28.06 -24.77 -1.97
C SER A 276 -28.15 -24.85 -3.49
N SER A 277 -27.04 -24.60 -4.21
CA SER A 277 -26.99 -24.72 -5.67
C SER A 277 -27.24 -26.15 -6.14
N ARG A 278 -26.70 -27.16 -5.45
CA ARG A 278 -26.99 -28.59 -5.72
C ARG A 278 -28.47 -28.90 -5.53
N ARG A 279 -29.11 -28.33 -4.50
CA ARG A 279 -30.56 -28.52 -4.27
C ARG A 279 -31.40 -27.83 -5.34
N ALA A 280 -31.02 -26.61 -5.75
CA ALA A 280 -31.66 -25.90 -6.85
C ALA A 280 -31.63 -26.71 -8.17
N GLU A 281 -30.47 -27.27 -8.52
CA GLU A 281 -30.28 -28.15 -9.68
C GLU A 281 -31.27 -29.33 -9.65
N GLN A 282 -31.41 -30.01 -8.50
CA GLN A 282 -32.32 -31.15 -8.35
C GLN A 282 -33.79 -30.75 -8.49
N GLU A 283 -34.20 -29.60 -7.95
CA GLU A 283 -35.58 -29.12 -8.04
C GLU A 283 -35.93 -28.65 -9.45
N LEU A 284 -34.99 -28.05 -10.20
CA LEU A 284 -35.14 -27.75 -11.62
C LEU A 284 -35.34 -29.03 -12.46
N GLN A 285 -34.53 -30.07 -12.20
CA GLN A 285 -34.68 -31.39 -12.86
C GLN A 285 -36.03 -32.04 -12.56
N ARG A 286 -36.53 -31.86 -11.32
CA ARG A 286 -37.86 -32.31 -10.88
C ARG A 286 -39.00 -31.38 -11.31
N ARG A 287 -38.69 -30.26 -11.99
CA ARG A 287 -39.64 -29.26 -12.48
C ARG A 287 -40.45 -28.56 -11.40
N ARG A 288 -39.88 -28.39 -10.21
CA ARG A 288 -40.49 -27.65 -9.11
C ARG A 288 -39.92 -26.23 -9.05
N LEU A 289 -40.44 -25.36 -9.92
CA LEU A 289 -39.89 -24.01 -10.13
C LEU A 289 -39.89 -23.17 -8.84
N ASP A 290 -40.97 -23.19 -8.06
CA ASP A 290 -41.04 -22.44 -6.79
C ASP A 290 -39.97 -22.89 -5.79
N GLN A 291 -39.71 -24.20 -5.68
CA GLN A 291 -38.68 -24.75 -4.79
C GLN A 291 -37.29 -24.48 -5.35
N ALA A 292 -37.11 -24.54 -6.67
CA ALA A 292 -35.86 -24.17 -7.32
C ALA A 292 -35.52 -22.69 -7.06
N ARG A 293 -36.50 -21.80 -7.17
CA ARG A 293 -36.35 -20.37 -6.88
C ARG A 293 -35.86 -20.14 -5.45
N GLU A 294 -36.53 -20.73 -4.45
CA GLU A 294 -36.13 -20.62 -3.05
C GLU A 294 -34.67 -21.06 -2.84
N ARG A 295 -34.26 -22.20 -3.43
CA ARG A 295 -32.88 -22.68 -3.35
C ARG A 295 -31.89 -21.77 -4.08
N MET A 296 -32.30 -21.18 -5.19
CA MET A 296 -31.48 -20.22 -5.94
C MET A 296 -31.31 -18.89 -5.20
N GLU A 297 -32.32 -18.44 -4.46
CA GLU A 297 -32.24 -17.29 -3.56
C GLU A 297 -31.31 -17.60 -2.38
N GLU A 298 -31.42 -18.78 -1.75
CA GLU A 298 -30.48 -19.23 -0.70
C GLU A 298 -29.01 -19.26 -1.21
N THR A 299 -28.78 -19.69 -2.45
CA THR A 299 -27.46 -19.65 -3.08
C THR A 299 -26.96 -18.23 -3.24
N LEU A 300 -27.82 -17.30 -3.68
CA LEU A 300 -27.44 -15.90 -3.84
C LEU A 300 -27.07 -15.28 -2.50
N ASP A 301 -27.88 -15.47 -1.46
CA ASP A 301 -27.62 -14.95 -0.11
C ASP A 301 -26.28 -15.45 0.45
N ALA A 302 -25.97 -16.74 0.23
CA ALA A 302 -24.70 -17.32 0.62
C ALA A 302 -23.52 -16.73 -0.16
N LEU A 303 -23.66 -16.55 -1.48
CA LEU A 303 -22.64 -15.90 -2.31
C LEU A 303 -22.43 -14.43 -1.93
N GLU A 304 -23.47 -13.71 -1.53
CA GLU A 304 -23.36 -12.32 -1.07
C GLU A 304 -22.63 -12.22 0.28
N ARG A 305 -22.92 -13.12 1.24
CA ARG A 305 -22.14 -13.21 2.48
C ARG A 305 -20.67 -13.56 2.22
N ALA A 306 -20.42 -14.54 1.34
CA ALA A 306 -19.08 -14.92 0.93
C ALA A 306 -18.33 -13.76 0.28
N ARG A 307 -19.01 -12.95 -0.55
CA ARG A 307 -18.47 -11.75 -1.17
C ARG A 307 -18.08 -10.73 -0.11
N ASP A 308 -18.99 -10.41 0.81
CA ASP A 308 -18.73 -9.41 1.86
C ASP A 308 -17.51 -9.82 2.71
N GLN A 309 -17.39 -11.11 3.02
CA GLN A 309 -16.24 -11.64 3.75
C GLN A 309 -14.93 -11.57 2.93
N ALA A 310 -14.98 -11.88 1.63
CA ALA A 310 -13.83 -11.77 0.74
C ALA A 310 -13.40 -10.30 0.51
N GLU A 311 -14.35 -9.37 0.43
CA GLU A 311 -14.08 -7.94 0.33
C GLU A 311 -13.46 -7.38 1.62
N GLN A 312 -13.94 -7.81 2.80
CA GLN A 312 -13.30 -7.47 4.07
C GLN A 312 -11.85 -7.95 4.13
N ASP A 313 -11.59 -9.16 3.64
CA ASP A 313 -10.25 -9.72 3.56
C ASP A 313 -9.35 -8.96 2.59
N ARG A 314 -9.87 -8.59 1.42
CA ARG A 314 -9.18 -7.72 0.46
C ARG A 314 -8.81 -6.40 1.11
N ARG A 315 -9.77 -5.72 1.75
CA ARG A 315 -9.53 -4.46 2.47
C ARG A 315 -8.49 -4.63 3.58
N ARG A 316 -8.49 -5.75 4.31
CA ARG A 316 -7.46 -6.02 5.34
C ARG A 316 -6.07 -6.19 4.72
N ALA A 317 -5.96 -6.85 3.58
CA ALA A 317 -4.69 -6.99 2.88
C ALA A 317 -4.19 -5.63 2.37
N GLU A 318 -5.06 -4.83 1.75
CA GLU A 318 -4.74 -3.47 1.25
C GLU A 318 -4.30 -2.54 2.39
N ASN A 319 -4.99 -2.58 3.54
CA ASN A 319 -4.57 -1.81 4.71
C ASN A 319 -3.21 -2.27 5.27
N ARG A 320 -2.82 -3.54 5.12
CA ARG A 320 -1.49 -4.00 5.54
C ARG A 320 -0.40 -3.50 4.58
N GLU A 321 -0.66 -3.52 3.28
CA GLU A 321 0.21 -2.94 2.25
C GLU A 321 0.49 -1.48 2.57
N GLN A 322 -0.58 -0.70 2.69
CA GLN A 322 -0.50 0.72 3.01
C GLN A 322 0.31 0.98 4.30
N LEU A 323 0.16 0.11 5.32
CA LEU A 323 0.92 0.26 6.56
C LEU A 323 2.42 0.02 6.36
N GLU A 324 2.82 -0.98 5.58
CA GLU A 324 4.23 -1.24 5.25
C GLU A 324 4.83 -0.08 4.48
N GLU A 325 4.11 0.43 3.48
CA GLU A 325 4.55 1.59 2.72
C GLU A 325 4.77 2.83 3.58
N LEU A 326 3.85 3.11 4.51
CA LEU A 326 4.00 4.21 5.46
C LEU A 326 5.17 4.01 6.42
N ILE A 327 5.49 2.76 6.79
CA ILE A 327 6.67 2.43 7.62
C ILE A 327 7.96 2.75 6.87
N ASP A 328 8.05 2.38 5.60
CA ASP A 328 9.23 2.64 4.76
C ASP A 328 9.43 4.14 4.53
N LEU A 329 8.34 4.85 4.24
CA LEU A 329 8.34 6.30 4.08
C LEU A 329 8.73 7.00 5.39
N LEU A 330 8.19 6.55 6.53
CA LEU A 330 8.53 7.07 7.85
C LEU A 330 10.03 6.89 8.15
N SER A 331 10.55 5.69 7.92
CA SER A 331 11.96 5.36 8.19
C SER A 331 12.90 6.21 7.35
N SER A 332 12.58 6.39 6.06
CA SER A 332 13.32 7.24 5.14
C SER A 332 13.31 8.71 5.58
N ALA A 333 12.13 9.25 5.89
CA ALA A 333 11.98 10.63 6.37
C ALA A 333 12.73 10.88 7.69
N GLN A 334 12.68 9.93 8.63
CA GLN A 334 13.43 10.00 9.88
C GLN A 334 14.95 9.97 9.66
N GLY A 335 15.43 9.14 8.73
CA GLY A 335 16.84 9.10 8.35
C GLY A 335 17.35 10.41 7.76
N LEU A 336 16.58 11.02 6.85
CA LEU A 336 16.90 12.32 6.25
C LEU A 336 16.90 13.45 7.29
N LEU A 337 15.90 13.48 8.18
CA LEU A 337 15.86 14.44 9.29
C LEU A 337 17.06 14.28 10.24
N ALA A 338 17.45 13.04 10.56
CA ALA A 338 18.61 12.80 11.42
C ALA A 338 19.90 13.35 10.80
N ARG A 339 20.15 13.04 9.52
CA ARG A 339 21.29 13.56 8.76
C ARG A 339 21.28 15.09 8.66
N HIS A 340 20.11 15.69 8.46
CA HIS A 340 19.98 17.14 8.44
C HIS A 340 20.34 17.77 9.81
N ARG A 341 19.92 17.15 10.91
CA ARG A 341 20.25 17.65 12.27
C ARG A 341 21.75 17.66 12.55
N GLU A 342 22.51 16.71 11.99
CA GLU A 342 23.97 16.68 12.08
C GLU A 342 24.64 17.89 11.42
N VAL A 343 23.96 18.56 10.49
CA VAL A 343 24.39 19.84 9.89
C VAL A 343 23.79 21.03 10.64
N ALA A 344 22.49 20.99 10.91
CA ALA A 344 21.73 22.12 11.45
C ALA A 344 22.20 22.52 12.86
N GLU A 345 22.43 21.56 13.76
CA GLU A 345 22.85 21.87 15.14
C GLU A 345 24.24 22.52 15.18
N PRO A 346 25.29 21.96 14.53
CA PRO A 346 26.59 22.62 14.48
C PRO A 346 26.59 23.95 13.72
N LEU A 347 25.72 24.10 12.73
CA LEU A 347 25.54 25.37 12.00
C LEU A 347 24.99 26.45 12.92
N ALA A 348 23.99 26.16 13.74
CA ALA A 348 23.43 27.10 14.71
C ALA A 348 24.49 27.55 15.73
N GLU A 349 25.26 26.60 16.29
CA GLU A 349 26.37 26.93 17.18
C GLU A 349 27.44 27.81 16.50
N PHE A 350 27.74 27.52 15.24
CA PHE A 350 28.69 28.30 14.45
C PHE A 350 28.22 29.74 14.24
N VAL A 351 26.96 29.92 13.84
CA VAL A 351 26.38 31.25 13.60
C VAL A 351 26.33 32.06 14.90
N ALA A 352 25.91 31.45 16.00
CA ALA A 352 25.93 32.07 17.32
C ALA A 352 27.35 32.50 17.76
N GLY A 353 28.36 31.67 17.49
CA GLY A 353 29.77 31.94 17.81
C GLY A 353 30.44 32.99 16.92
N GLN A 354 29.96 33.21 15.68
CA GLN A 354 30.57 34.15 14.74
C GLN A 354 30.25 35.63 15.03
N GLY A 355 29.12 35.93 15.66
CA GLY A 355 28.69 37.31 15.93
C GLY A 355 28.61 38.18 14.66
N GLY A 356 28.22 37.60 13.52
CA GLY A 356 28.04 38.30 12.24
C GLY A 356 29.33 38.56 11.43
N LYS A 357 30.47 37.98 11.83
CA LYS A 357 31.72 38.06 11.04
C LYS A 357 31.69 37.09 9.86
N ARG A 358 32.41 37.39 8.77
CA ARG A 358 32.54 36.46 7.64
C ARG A 358 33.34 35.21 8.05
N PRO A 359 33.00 34.02 7.50
CA PRO A 359 33.77 32.79 7.68
C PRO A 359 35.25 32.94 7.36
N SER A 360 36.08 32.35 8.21
CA SER A 360 37.52 32.26 7.98
C SER A 360 37.86 31.12 7.02
N ARG A 361 39.08 31.12 6.49
CA ARG A 361 39.57 30.01 5.63
C ARG A 361 39.53 28.64 6.33
N ARG A 362 39.63 28.60 7.66
CA ARG A 362 39.49 27.35 8.44
C ARG A 362 38.04 26.88 8.49
N ASP A 363 37.08 27.81 8.49
CA ASP A 363 35.65 27.50 8.49
C ASP A 363 35.17 26.98 7.13
N HIS A 364 35.81 27.41 6.03
CA HIS A 364 35.42 27.00 4.68
C HIS A 364 35.46 25.48 4.45
N ALA A 365 36.38 24.77 5.11
CA ALA A 365 36.45 23.31 5.00
C ALA A 365 35.20 22.65 5.61
N ARG A 366 34.77 23.13 6.79
CA ARG A 366 33.56 22.65 7.46
C ARG A 366 32.29 23.03 6.70
N LEU A 367 32.20 24.28 6.22
CA LEU A 367 31.06 24.73 5.41
C LEU A 367 30.92 23.94 4.11
N ARG A 368 32.04 23.52 3.50
CA ARG A 368 32.01 22.63 2.33
C ARG A 368 31.47 21.25 2.69
N ALA A 369 31.91 20.65 3.80
CA ALA A 369 31.39 19.36 4.23
C ALA A 369 29.88 19.41 4.52
N TRP A 370 29.39 20.47 5.17
CA TRP A 370 27.96 20.69 5.37
C TRP A 370 27.20 20.90 4.06
N SER A 371 27.80 21.65 3.11
CA SER A 371 27.23 21.81 1.77
C SER A 371 27.08 20.49 1.03
N GLU A 372 28.07 19.61 1.09
CA GLU A 372 28.03 18.28 0.47
C GLU A 372 26.97 17.39 1.14
N ALA A 373 26.87 17.42 2.47
CA ALA A 373 25.85 16.69 3.22
C ALA A 373 24.42 17.16 2.89
N GLU A 374 24.18 18.47 2.84
CA GLU A 374 22.88 19.04 2.48
C GLU A 374 22.50 18.75 1.02
N GLN A 375 23.47 18.73 0.11
CA GLN A 375 23.20 18.33 -1.28
C GLN A 375 22.82 16.85 -1.38
N ALA A 376 23.50 15.97 -0.65
CA ALA A 376 23.14 14.56 -0.61
C ALA A 376 21.71 14.35 -0.07
N ILE A 377 21.32 15.08 0.97
CA ILE A 377 19.94 15.04 1.49
C ILE A 377 18.95 15.53 0.44
N ALA A 378 19.29 16.58 -0.32
CA ALA A 378 18.43 17.07 -1.41
C ALA A 378 18.21 16.00 -2.49
N ASP A 379 19.28 15.33 -2.92
CA ASP A 379 19.22 14.28 -3.94
C ASP A 379 18.37 13.09 -3.45
N ASP A 380 18.59 12.63 -2.21
CA ASP A 380 17.81 11.54 -1.61
C ASP A 380 16.33 11.92 -1.40
N SER A 381 16.05 13.20 -1.08
CA SER A 381 14.67 13.71 -0.96
C SER A 381 13.94 13.72 -2.31
N ALA A 382 14.65 14.02 -3.39
CA ALA A 382 14.11 13.96 -4.75
C ALA A 382 13.86 12.51 -5.19
N GLU A 383 14.72 11.56 -4.80
CA GLU A 383 14.46 10.14 -5.03
C GLU A 383 13.21 9.66 -4.28
N LEU A 384 13.06 10.07 -3.01
CA LEU A 384 11.87 9.75 -2.21
C LEU A 384 10.59 10.38 -2.82
N GLN A 385 10.71 11.58 -3.38
CA GLN A 385 9.62 12.27 -4.09
C GLN A 385 9.12 11.45 -5.29
N LEU A 386 10.03 10.90 -6.11
CA LEU A 386 9.67 10.05 -7.24
C LEU A 386 8.93 8.77 -6.78
N ALA A 387 9.37 8.18 -5.67
CA ALA A 387 8.72 6.99 -5.10
C ALA A 387 7.28 7.29 -4.65
N VAL A 388 7.02 8.47 -4.09
CA VAL A 388 5.68 8.90 -3.64
C VAL A 388 4.79 9.33 -4.80
N ASP A 389 5.35 9.96 -5.84
CA ASP A 389 4.60 10.36 -7.06
C ASP A 389 3.95 9.16 -7.75
N LEU A 390 4.69 8.06 -7.84
CA LEU A 390 4.18 6.80 -8.41
C LEU A 390 3.01 6.21 -7.60
N ARG A 391 2.78 6.69 -6.38
CA ARG A 391 1.77 6.20 -5.42
C ARG A 391 0.64 7.20 -5.15
N GLY A 392 0.56 8.28 -5.94
CA GLY A 392 -0.64 9.12 -6.05
C GLY A 392 -0.90 10.16 -4.96
N SER A 393 0.09 10.52 -4.12
CA SER A 393 -0.06 11.64 -3.17
C SER A 393 0.61 12.93 -3.68
N GLU A 394 -0.18 13.76 -4.36
CA GLU A 394 0.27 15.05 -4.92
C GLU A 394 0.81 16.01 -3.84
N VAL A 395 0.21 16.02 -2.65
CA VAL A 395 0.61 16.90 -1.55
C VAL A 395 1.97 16.49 -0.98
N PHE A 396 2.19 15.19 -0.77
CA PHE A 396 3.46 14.69 -0.24
C PHE A 396 4.58 14.86 -1.26
N SER A 397 4.31 14.60 -2.54
CA SER A 397 5.27 14.84 -3.61
C SER A 397 5.70 16.30 -3.67
N PHE A 398 4.75 17.23 -3.60
CA PHE A 398 5.05 18.66 -3.53
C PHE A 398 5.91 19.02 -2.31
N LEU A 399 5.57 18.48 -1.13
CA LEU A 399 6.35 18.69 0.09
C LEU A 399 7.78 18.17 -0.02
N LEU A 400 7.97 16.97 -0.55
CA LEU A 400 9.30 16.36 -0.70
C LEU A 400 10.15 17.11 -1.72
N ARG A 401 9.56 17.56 -2.83
CA ARG A 401 10.25 18.45 -3.78
C ARG A 401 10.64 19.77 -3.13
N LEU A 402 9.74 20.37 -2.36
CA LEU A 402 10.04 21.60 -1.64
C LEU A 402 11.20 21.41 -0.64
N LEU A 403 11.21 20.31 0.09
CA LEU A 403 12.32 19.93 0.98
C LEU A 403 13.62 19.79 0.19
N ALA A 404 13.59 19.07 -0.93
CA ALA A 404 14.75 18.88 -1.81
C ALA A 404 15.31 20.23 -2.30
N ASP A 405 14.45 21.13 -2.79
CA ASP A 405 14.84 22.44 -3.30
C ASP A 405 15.46 23.33 -2.20
N ASP A 406 14.88 23.33 -1.01
CA ASP A 406 15.40 24.12 0.13
C ASP A 406 16.70 23.53 0.70
N HIS A 407 16.88 22.20 0.71
CA HIS A 407 18.15 21.55 1.01
C HIS A 407 19.23 21.91 -0.02
N ALA A 408 18.93 21.84 -1.32
CA ALA A 408 19.85 22.22 -2.39
C ALA A 408 20.23 23.72 -2.32
N ARG A 409 19.29 24.57 -1.89
CA ARG A 409 19.55 25.98 -1.62
C ARG A 409 20.51 26.16 -0.44
N LEU A 410 20.26 25.50 0.69
CA LEU A 410 21.13 25.56 1.85
C LEU A 410 22.54 25.07 1.51
N ALA A 411 22.64 23.96 0.78
CA ALA A 411 23.88 23.42 0.25
C ALA A 411 24.65 24.47 -0.58
N ARG A 412 23.97 25.13 -1.53
CA ARG A 412 24.58 26.16 -2.40
C ARG A 412 25.09 27.36 -1.62
N ASP A 413 24.38 27.79 -0.58
CA ASP A 413 24.76 28.93 0.24
C ASP A 413 25.98 28.62 1.12
N LEU A 414 26.02 27.43 1.74
CA LEU A 414 27.15 26.97 2.55
C LEU A 414 28.38 26.65 1.68
N GLY A 415 28.15 26.23 0.44
CA GLY A 415 29.16 25.70 -0.47
C GLY A 415 30.14 26.71 -1.06
N PRO A 416 31.06 26.21 -1.91
CA PRO A 416 32.02 27.04 -2.62
C PRO A 416 31.29 28.11 -3.45
N ARG A 417 31.89 29.31 -3.54
CA ARG A 417 31.39 30.56 -4.16
C ARG A 417 30.69 31.51 -3.20
N ARG A 418 29.91 31.01 -2.24
CA ARG A 418 29.13 31.86 -1.32
C ARG A 418 29.69 31.85 0.10
N TYR A 419 29.95 30.66 0.66
CA TYR A 419 30.35 30.49 2.07
C TYR A 419 29.51 31.36 3.01
N ARG A 420 28.19 31.35 2.82
CA ARG A 420 27.23 32.09 3.65
C ARG A 420 26.77 31.18 4.76
N ALA A 421 26.97 31.63 5.98
CA ALA A 421 26.51 30.94 7.18
C ALA A 421 26.19 32.03 8.21
N GLY A 422 24.99 32.58 8.09
CA GLY A 422 24.46 33.58 9.01
C GLY A 422 23.05 33.21 9.48
N ALA A 423 22.37 34.17 10.09
CA ALA A 423 21.04 33.97 10.67
C ALA A 423 19.99 33.50 9.65
N ASP A 424 20.18 33.79 8.35
CA ASP A 424 19.27 33.32 7.30
C ASP A 424 19.47 31.83 6.99
N GLN A 425 20.72 31.34 6.92
CA GLN A 425 21.01 29.91 6.72
C GLN A 425 20.67 29.07 7.95
N GLU A 426 20.96 29.58 9.16
CA GLU A 426 20.53 28.94 10.41
C GLU A 426 19.00 28.78 10.45
N ARG A 427 18.26 29.83 10.06
CA ARG A 427 16.80 29.77 10.02
C ARG A 427 16.29 28.82 8.94
N LEU A 428 16.87 28.84 7.74
CA LEU A 428 16.50 27.90 6.69
C LEU A 428 16.69 26.45 7.16
N ALA A 429 17.80 26.16 7.85
CA ALA A 429 18.02 24.85 8.46
C ALA A 429 16.97 24.53 9.54
N ALA A 430 16.63 25.49 10.42
CA ALA A 430 15.57 25.27 11.41
C ALA A 430 14.19 25.01 10.76
N ASP A 431 13.84 25.75 9.70
CA ASP A 431 12.59 25.61 8.95
C ASP A 431 12.53 24.22 8.25
N LEU A 432 13.63 23.76 7.65
CA LEU A 432 13.76 22.41 7.07
C LEU A 432 13.52 21.31 8.12
N ALA A 433 14.16 21.42 9.29
CA ALA A 433 13.97 20.48 10.39
C ALA A 433 12.53 20.45 10.90
N GLY A 434 11.83 21.60 10.88
CA GLY A 434 10.42 21.71 11.22
C GLY A 434 9.53 20.98 10.21
N ARG A 435 9.73 21.22 8.92
CA ARG A 435 8.92 20.57 7.85
C ARG A 435 9.06 19.07 7.80
N TRP A 436 10.27 18.55 7.99
CA TRP A 436 10.47 17.11 8.14
C TRP A 436 9.69 16.53 9.33
N GLN A 437 9.64 17.24 10.46
CA GLN A 437 8.85 16.81 11.62
C GLN A 437 7.35 16.81 11.30
N GLU A 438 6.85 17.84 10.62
CA GLU A 438 5.44 17.89 10.21
C GLU A 438 5.07 16.74 9.26
N LEU A 439 5.95 16.43 8.30
CA LEU A 439 5.77 15.30 7.40
C LEU A 439 5.73 13.97 8.18
N ILE A 440 6.68 13.77 9.09
CA ILE A 440 6.75 12.58 9.95
C ILE A 440 5.51 12.44 10.83
N GLU A 441 5.02 13.52 11.44
CA GLU A 441 3.79 13.52 12.24
C GLU A 441 2.56 13.12 11.40
N ALA A 442 2.46 13.61 10.17
CA ALA A 442 1.36 13.27 9.27
C ALA A 442 1.40 11.78 8.89
N ILE A 443 2.59 11.24 8.57
CA ILE A 443 2.78 9.81 8.30
C ILE A 443 2.37 8.96 9.51
N GLN A 444 2.85 9.32 10.71
CA GLN A 444 2.50 8.62 11.95
C GLN A 444 0.99 8.64 12.23
N THR A 445 0.33 9.77 11.98
CA THR A 445 -1.11 9.91 12.15
C THR A 445 -1.88 8.99 11.20
N GLU A 446 -1.47 8.91 9.93
CA GLU A 446 -2.07 7.97 8.98
C GLU A 446 -1.80 6.51 9.38
N MET A 447 -0.58 6.19 9.82
CA MET A 447 -0.27 4.84 10.32
C MET A 447 -1.18 4.42 11.48
N GLU A 448 -1.45 5.33 12.43
CA GLU A 448 -2.40 5.06 13.50
C GLU A 448 -3.82 4.84 12.98
N ARG A 449 -4.23 5.61 11.98
CA ARG A 449 -5.55 5.45 11.33
C ARG A 449 -5.66 4.08 10.66
N VAL A 450 -4.65 3.69 9.86
CA VAL A 450 -4.58 2.38 9.18
C VAL A 450 -4.58 1.24 10.21
N ARG A 451 -3.80 1.35 11.30
CA ARG A 451 -3.79 0.36 12.39
C ARG A 451 -5.16 0.19 13.04
N ARG A 452 -5.88 1.30 13.29
CA ARG A 452 -7.26 1.22 13.81
C ARG A 452 -8.21 0.54 12.83
N ARG A 453 -8.06 0.76 11.50
CA ARG A 453 -8.84 0.04 10.47
C ARG A 453 -8.59 -1.47 10.52
N LEU A 454 -7.34 -1.88 10.75
CA LEU A 454 -6.98 -3.31 10.88
C LEU A 454 -7.53 -3.95 12.17
N GLU A 455 -7.59 -3.18 13.27
CA GLU A 455 -8.09 -3.66 14.57
C GLU A 455 -9.63 -3.67 14.66
N GLN A 456 -10.31 -2.73 14.01
CA GLN A 456 -11.77 -2.53 14.10
C GLN A 456 -12.40 -2.32 12.70
N PRO A 457 -12.62 -3.40 11.93
CA PRO A 457 -13.13 -3.30 10.56
C PRO A 457 -14.59 -2.86 10.44
N ASP A 458 -15.41 -2.99 11.50
CA ASP A 458 -16.87 -2.78 11.45
C ASP A 458 -17.34 -1.36 11.84
N GLN A 459 -16.45 -0.38 12.01
CA GLN A 459 -16.89 1.00 12.24
C GLN A 459 -17.19 1.69 10.89
N PRO A 460 -18.47 2.03 10.61
CA PRO A 460 -18.81 2.76 9.39
C PRO A 460 -18.13 4.14 9.41
N GLN A 461 -17.41 4.45 8.34
CA GLN A 461 -16.88 5.78 8.13
C GLN A 461 -18.04 6.78 8.05
N THR A 462 -18.00 7.78 8.92
CA THR A 462 -18.83 8.98 8.80
C THR A 462 -18.18 9.89 7.77
N GLY A 463 -18.30 9.55 6.48
CA GLY A 463 -17.78 10.37 5.40
C GLY A 463 -17.85 9.71 4.02
N GLY A 464 -18.94 9.95 3.29
CA GLY A 464 -18.97 9.98 1.82
C GLY A 464 -19.17 8.66 1.08
N GLY A 465 -20.42 8.43 0.64
CA GLY A 465 -20.79 7.97 -0.72
C GLY A 465 -20.27 6.62 -1.23
N GLY A 466 -21.20 5.69 -1.47
CA GLY A 466 -20.96 4.48 -2.25
C GLY A 466 -20.45 4.75 -3.67
N ASP A 467 -19.92 3.69 -4.28
CA ASP A 467 -19.34 3.58 -5.63
C ASP A 467 -17.88 4.02 -5.84
N GLN A 468 -17.03 4.01 -4.80
CA GLN A 468 -15.56 4.06 -4.96
C GLN A 468 -14.88 2.81 -4.39
N GLU A 469 -15.26 1.61 -4.85
CA GLU A 469 -14.63 0.34 -4.40
C GLU A 469 -13.44 -0.11 -5.26
N GLN A 470 -13.05 0.69 -6.27
CA GLN A 470 -11.98 0.34 -7.22
C GLN A 470 -10.90 1.42 -7.42
N GLN A 471 -10.95 2.55 -6.71
CA GLN A 471 -9.86 3.53 -6.75
C GLN A 471 -8.83 3.19 -5.66
N GLU A 472 -7.57 3.06 -6.05
CA GLU A 472 -6.42 2.93 -5.15
C GLU A 472 -6.56 3.97 -4.02
N GLN A 473 -6.65 3.51 -2.78
CA GLN A 473 -6.76 4.42 -1.66
C GLN A 473 -5.48 5.26 -1.62
N PRO A 474 -5.58 6.61 -1.56
CA PRO A 474 -4.39 7.43 -1.47
C PRO A 474 -3.57 7.04 -0.24
N LEU A 475 -2.24 7.03 -0.39
CA LEU A 475 -1.30 6.63 0.66
C LEU A 475 -1.59 7.32 2.00
N VAL A 476 -2.04 8.58 1.93
CA VAL A 476 -2.43 9.38 3.08
C VAL A 476 -3.86 9.89 2.93
N GLY A 477 -4.62 9.88 4.02
CA GLY A 477 -6.00 10.34 4.01
C GLY A 477 -6.08 11.85 3.73
N PHE A 478 -7.07 12.24 2.93
CA PHE A 478 -7.33 13.62 2.50
C PHE A 478 -7.32 14.66 3.65
N ALA A 479 -7.81 14.28 4.83
CA ALA A 479 -7.81 15.17 5.99
C ALA A 479 -6.38 15.59 6.42
N GLU A 480 -5.42 14.66 6.38
CA GLU A 480 -4.02 14.97 6.72
C GLU A 480 -3.34 15.77 5.61
N GLU A 481 -3.64 15.45 4.35
CA GLU A 481 -3.16 16.23 3.20
C GLU A 481 -3.58 17.70 3.31
N VAL A 482 -4.83 17.98 3.70
CA VAL A 482 -5.33 19.35 3.92
C VAL A 482 -4.65 20.02 5.11
N GLN A 483 -4.38 19.29 6.21
CA GLN A 483 -3.65 19.86 7.34
C GLN A 483 -2.22 20.23 6.96
N LEU A 484 -1.53 19.38 6.20
CA LEU A 484 -0.20 19.66 5.67
C LEU A 484 -0.22 20.89 4.76
N LEU A 485 -1.14 20.96 3.80
CA LEU A 485 -1.28 22.14 2.93
C LEU A 485 -1.49 23.43 3.72
N LYS A 486 -2.28 23.37 4.81
CA LYS A 486 -2.52 24.52 5.68
C LYS A 486 -1.24 24.96 6.38
N ARG A 487 -0.42 24.02 6.86
CA ARG A 487 0.89 24.32 7.49
C ARG A 487 1.84 24.95 6.47
N VAL A 488 1.96 24.37 5.27
CA VAL A 488 2.81 24.93 4.19
C VAL A 488 2.38 26.34 3.80
N GLN A 489 1.08 26.62 3.75
CA GLN A 489 0.57 27.96 3.45
C GLN A 489 0.92 28.96 4.56
N ALA A 490 0.91 28.54 5.82
CA ALA A 490 1.32 29.38 6.95
C ALA A 490 2.83 29.68 6.88
N ASP A 491 3.65 28.66 6.63
CA ASP A 491 5.10 28.79 6.45
C ASP A 491 5.45 29.76 5.32
N LEU A 492 4.84 29.59 4.15
CA LEU A 492 5.09 30.44 2.99
C LEU A 492 4.69 31.89 3.26
N ARG A 493 3.58 32.09 3.98
CA ARG A 493 3.16 33.42 4.41
C ARG A 493 4.20 34.04 5.35
N ASP A 494 4.72 33.28 6.30
CA ASP A 494 5.72 33.76 7.23
C ASP A 494 7.04 34.08 6.51
N GLU A 495 7.43 33.31 5.50
CA GLU A 495 8.56 33.61 4.61
C GLU A 495 8.36 34.92 3.83
N LEU A 496 7.20 35.10 3.19
CA LEU A 496 6.84 36.33 2.47
C LEU A 496 6.86 37.56 3.38
N ASP A 497 6.29 37.43 4.59
CA ASP A 497 6.26 38.50 5.59
C ASP A 497 7.68 38.85 6.06
N ARG A 498 8.57 37.86 6.21
CA ARG A 498 9.99 38.09 6.53
C ARG A 498 10.73 38.80 5.40
N PHE A 499 10.55 38.33 4.16
CA PHE A 499 11.13 38.95 2.98
C PHE A 499 10.70 40.42 2.88
N ALA A 500 9.41 40.70 3.01
CA ALA A 500 8.85 42.05 2.97
C ALA A 500 9.44 42.95 4.07
N ARG A 501 9.55 42.45 5.31
CA ARG A 501 10.19 43.18 6.42
C ARG A 501 11.66 43.50 6.15
N ARG A 502 12.43 42.52 5.67
CA ARG A 502 13.85 42.69 5.35
C ARG A 502 14.02 43.72 4.23
N ARG A 503 13.24 43.59 3.15
CA ARG A 503 13.29 44.48 1.98
C ARG A 503 12.89 45.91 2.33
N ARG A 504 11.93 46.09 3.25
CA ARG A 504 11.56 47.41 3.77
C ARG A 504 12.71 48.06 4.55
N ALA A 505 13.36 47.33 5.45
CA ALA A 505 14.50 47.85 6.22
C ALA A 505 15.69 48.24 5.31
N LEU A 506 15.97 47.46 4.27
CA LEU A 506 17.01 47.77 3.29
C LEU A 506 16.65 48.99 2.43
N ALA A 507 15.39 49.13 2.02
CA ALA A 507 14.90 50.29 1.28
C ALA A 507 14.97 51.57 2.14
N GLU A 508 14.62 51.49 3.43
CA GLU A 508 14.78 52.60 4.39
C GLU A 508 16.26 53.01 4.55
N ALA A 509 17.20 52.08 4.35
CA ALA A 509 18.63 52.34 4.30
C ALA A 509 19.14 52.82 2.92
N GLY A 510 18.27 52.98 1.93
CA GLY A 510 18.61 53.44 0.57
C GLY A 510 19.33 52.39 -0.29
N LEU A 511 19.27 51.11 0.08
CA LEU A 511 19.78 50.01 -0.73
C LEU A 511 18.68 49.58 -1.68
N GLU A 512 18.99 49.30 -2.95
CA GLU A 512 18.05 48.73 -3.93
C GLU A 512 17.99 47.18 -3.79
N PRO A 513 16.98 46.50 -4.37
CA PRO A 513 16.97 45.04 -4.50
C PRO A 513 18.17 44.56 -5.31
N ASP A 514 18.88 43.56 -4.81
CA ASP A 514 19.95 42.89 -5.55
C ASP A 514 19.44 41.62 -6.26
N GLU A 515 20.34 40.93 -6.97
CA GLU A 515 20.01 39.71 -7.71
C GLU A 515 19.53 38.58 -6.79
N ASP A 516 20.03 38.51 -5.56
CA ASP A 516 19.61 37.49 -4.59
C ASP A 516 18.20 37.80 -4.04
N ASP A 517 17.87 39.06 -3.79
CA ASP A 517 16.52 39.49 -3.40
C ASP A 517 15.50 39.19 -4.51
N LEU A 518 15.86 39.40 -5.78
CA LEU A 518 14.99 39.08 -6.91
C LEU A 518 14.77 37.58 -7.07
N ALA A 519 15.84 36.77 -6.99
CA ALA A 519 15.76 35.33 -7.05
C ALA A 519 14.96 34.74 -5.86
N GLU A 520 15.06 35.34 -4.67
CA GLU A 520 14.24 34.94 -3.52
C GLU A 520 12.76 35.25 -3.74
N LEU A 521 12.43 36.43 -4.29
CA LEU A 521 11.06 36.81 -4.58
C LEU A 521 10.43 35.90 -5.66
N GLU A 522 11.16 35.64 -6.74
CA GLU A 522 10.70 34.76 -7.82
C GLU A 522 10.33 33.38 -7.28
N ARG A 523 11.23 32.76 -6.48
CA ARG A 523 10.95 31.47 -5.82
C ARG A 523 9.70 31.50 -4.94
N LEU A 524 9.52 32.55 -4.13
CA LEU A 524 8.35 32.67 -3.26
C LEU A 524 7.04 32.79 -4.06
N VAL A 525 7.08 33.49 -5.21
CA VAL A 525 5.94 33.63 -6.12
C VAL A 525 5.62 32.31 -6.82
N GLU A 526 6.63 31.62 -7.34
CA GLU A 526 6.48 30.30 -7.96
C GLU A 526 5.87 29.29 -6.98
N ARG A 527 6.41 29.24 -5.75
CA ARG A 527 5.89 28.38 -4.68
C ARG A 527 4.45 28.70 -4.30
N GLN A 528 4.05 29.99 -4.29
CA GLN A 528 2.66 30.38 -4.04
C GLN A 528 1.73 29.98 -5.20
N ALA A 529 2.19 30.11 -6.44
CA ALA A 529 1.43 29.69 -7.62
C ALA A 529 1.20 28.18 -7.63
N GLU A 530 2.23 27.42 -7.29
CA GLU A 530 2.16 25.97 -7.20
C GLU A 530 1.28 25.48 -6.05
N LEU A 531 1.46 26.04 -4.85
CA LEU A 531 0.61 25.72 -3.70
C LEU A 531 -0.86 25.97 -4.03
N ARG A 532 -1.15 27.05 -4.76
CA ARG A 532 -2.50 27.34 -5.24
C ARG A 532 -3.05 26.25 -6.17
N ARG A 533 -2.25 25.74 -7.12
CA ARG A 533 -2.66 24.63 -8.01
C ARG A 533 -3.04 23.39 -7.20
N ILE A 534 -2.25 23.07 -6.17
CA ILE A 534 -2.52 21.90 -5.32
C ILE A 534 -3.79 22.09 -4.48
N TYR A 535 -4.02 23.30 -3.97
CA TYR A 535 -5.31 23.63 -3.31
C TYR A 535 -6.49 23.50 -4.28
N GLU A 536 -6.34 23.95 -5.53
CA GLU A 536 -7.39 23.84 -6.55
C GLU A 536 -7.66 22.36 -6.89
N ALA A 537 -6.61 21.53 -7.01
CA ALA A 537 -6.75 20.08 -7.19
C ALA A 537 -7.43 19.40 -6.00
N ALA A 538 -7.03 19.73 -4.77
CA ALA A 538 -7.67 19.21 -3.55
C ALA A 538 -9.15 19.62 -3.45
N LEU A 539 -9.50 20.85 -3.88
CA LEU A 539 -10.88 21.31 -3.94
C LEU A 539 -11.71 20.61 -5.02
N ALA A 540 -11.12 20.31 -6.18
CA ALA A 540 -11.77 19.56 -7.25
C ALA A 540 -12.10 18.13 -6.79
N ARG A 541 -11.13 17.45 -6.15
CA ARG A 541 -11.32 16.12 -5.53
C ARG A 541 -12.46 16.14 -4.50
N LEU A 542 -12.54 17.18 -3.66
CA LEU A 542 -13.62 17.33 -2.68
C LEU A 542 -15.00 17.52 -3.33
N ARG A 543 -15.06 18.12 -4.52
CA ARG A 543 -16.30 18.35 -5.27
C ARG A 543 -16.75 17.15 -6.10
N GLY A 544 -15.94 16.08 -6.17
CA GLY A 544 -16.18 14.96 -7.09
C GLY A 544 -16.01 15.35 -8.56
N GLU A 545 -15.32 16.45 -8.83
CA GLU A 545 -14.91 16.84 -10.18
C GLU A 545 -13.61 16.07 -10.45
N ASP A 546 -13.73 14.83 -10.96
CA ASP A 546 -12.58 14.12 -11.53
C ASP A 546 -11.92 15.04 -12.56
N ALA A 547 -10.58 15.07 -12.56
CA ALA A 547 -9.74 15.96 -13.37
C ALA A 547 -10.04 15.84 -14.87
N ALA A 548 -11.10 16.53 -15.31
CA ALA A 548 -11.35 16.81 -16.71
C ALA A 548 -10.32 17.86 -17.14
N GLU A 549 -9.34 17.37 -17.89
CA GLU A 549 -8.46 18.14 -18.77
C GLU A 549 -7.72 19.28 -18.08
N THR A 550 -6.45 19.02 -17.78
CA THR A 550 -5.42 20.06 -17.78
C THR A 550 -5.61 20.90 -19.06
N PRO A 551 -5.89 22.22 -18.96
CA PRO A 551 -5.87 23.05 -20.15
C PRO A 551 -4.41 23.03 -20.62
N LYS A 552 -4.19 22.51 -21.83
CA LYS A 552 -2.95 22.73 -22.55
C LYS A 552 -2.71 24.23 -22.57
N ASP A 553 -1.59 24.64 -21.98
CA ASP A 553 -1.06 25.98 -22.10
C ASP A 553 -0.96 26.32 -23.59
N ASP A 554 -1.88 27.18 -24.05
CA ASP A 554 -1.68 28.03 -25.22
C ASP A 554 -1.35 29.43 -24.70
N ALA A 555 -0.14 29.89 -25.07
CA ALA A 555 0.45 31.24 -25.00
C ALA A 555 1.45 31.54 -23.87
#